data_AF-A0A255SZV8-F1
#
_entry.id   AF-A0A255SZV8-F1
#
_cell.length_a   1.000
_cell.length_b   1.000
_cell.length_c   1.000
_cell.angle_alpha   90.00
_cell.angle_beta   90.00
_cell.angle_gamma   90.00
#
_symmetry.space_group_name_H-M   'P 1'
#
loop_
_entity.id
_entity.type
_entity.pdbx_description
1 polymer ?
#
loop_
_entity_poly.entity_id
_entity_poly.type
_entity_poly.pdbx_seq_one_letter_code
_entity_poly.pdbx_strand_id
1 'polypeptide(L)'
;MLKFKLFVKDENALLFKQDIANYQSSFFDLLFMRKELKELLYFRLGYISAPFKLICGSYPLYFDNKQCKIGGGIKMEHPHGTHINAERIGINLSIKHNVTIGVNKGKRPTIGNKIGFVSPERRYEAPTVARPPQM
;
A
#
# COMPACT_ATOMS: atom_id res chain seq x y z
N MET A 1 -17.95 4.49 -19.01
CA MET A 1 -16.88 4.07 -19.95
C MET A 1 -15.75 3.42 -19.15
N LEU A 2 -15.58 2.11 -19.31
CA LEU A 2 -14.50 1.35 -18.69
C LEU A 2 -13.19 1.68 -19.42
N LYS A 3 -12.43 2.66 -18.94
CA LYS A 3 -11.12 3.01 -19.53
C LYS A 3 -10.11 1.95 -19.07
N PHE A 4 -9.60 1.19 -20.04
CA PHE A 4 -8.50 0.26 -19.85
C PHE A 4 -7.30 0.96 -19.19
N LYS A 5 -7.00 0.56 -17.96
CA LYS A 5 -5.89 1.05 -17.15
C LYS A 5 -4.86 -0.06 -17.04
N LEU A 6 -4.02 -0.18 -18.07
CA LEU A 6 -2.78 -0.98 -18.10
C LEU A 6 -2.00 -0.71 -19.40
N PHE A 7 -1.94 0.55 -19.84
CA PHE A 7 -0.90 1.01 -20.75
C PHE A 7 0.24 1.62 -19.93
N VAL A 8 1.46 1.60 -20.45
CA VAL A 8 2.74 2.00 -19.83
C VAL A 8 2.76 3.43 -19.21
N LYS A 9 1.68 4.21 -19.35
CA LYS A 9 1.47 5.53 -18.73
C LYS A 9 0.47 5.55 -17.54
N ASP A 10 0.02 4.39 -17.05
CA ASP A 10 -0.80 4.34 -15.84
C ASP A 10 0.07 4.61 -14.60
N GLU A 11 -0.27 5.67 -13.85
CA GLU A 11 0.38 6.03 -12.59
C GLU A 11 0.46 4.82 -11.63
N ASN A 12 -0.59 4.03 -11.55
CA ASN A 12 -0.61 2.84 -10.68
C ASN A 12 0.35 1.76 -11.15
N ALA A 13 0.56 1.60 -12.46
CA ALA A 13 1.54 0.67 -13.00
C ALA A 13 2.97 1.14 -12.70
N LEU A 14 3.23 2.45 -12.79
CA LEU A 14 4.52 3.04 -12.42
C LEU A 14 4.81 2.86 -10.92
N LEU A 15 3.81 3.08 -10.06
CA LEU A 15 3.95 2.88 -8.62
C LEU A 15 4.17 1.40 -8.27
N PHE A 16 3.48 0.47 -8.95
CA PHE A 16 3.73 -0.96 -8.75
C PHE A 16 5.14 -1.36 -9.19
N LYS A 17 5.63 -0.82 -10.31
CA LYS A 17 7.01 -1.01 -10.76
C LYS A 17 8.01 -0.55 -9.69
N GLN A 18 7.74 0.54 -8.99
CA GLN A 18 8.56 1.00 -7.86
C GLN A 18 8.50 0.04 -6.67
N ASP A 19 7.34 -0.54 -6.34
CA ASP A 19 7.22 -1.52 -5.24
C ASP A 19 8.08 -2.75 -5.48
N ILE A 20 8.10 -3.23 -6.72
CA ILE A 20 8.82 -4.46 -7.07
C ILE A 20 10.28 -4.23 -7.49
N ALA A 21 10.73 -2.97 -7.59
CA ALA A 21 12.04 -2.63 -8.15
C ALA A 21 13.24 -3.26 -7.42
N ASN A 22 13.08 -3.61 -6.14
CA ASN A 22 14.14 -4.20 -5.33
C ASN A 22 14.21 -5.73 -5.39
N TYR A 23 13.31 -6.39 -6.12
CA TYR A 23 13.32 -7.85 -6.23
C TYR A 23 14.02 -8.32 -7.51
N GLN A 24 14.87 -9.34 -7.38
CA GLN A 24 15.55 -9.98 -8.50
C GLN A 24 14.78 -11.23 -8.96
N SER A 25 13.57 -11.05 -9.47
CA SER A 25 12.76 -12.13 -10.03
C SER A 25 11.82 -11.61 -11.11
N SER A 26 11.28 -12.50 -11.95
CA SER A 26 10.31 -12.10 -12.97
C SER A 26 8.98 -11.66 -12.33
N PHE A 27 8.18 -10.89 -13.07
CA PHE A 27 6.89 -10.38 -12.58
C PHE A 27 5.97 -11.50 -12.09
N PHE A 28 5.82 -12.58 -12.87
CA PHE A 28 4.93 -13.68 -12.51
C PHE A 28 5.49 -14.50 -11.34
N ASP A 29 6.81 -14.71 -11.28
CA ASP A 29 7.45 -15.39 -10.14
C ASP A 29 7.21 -14.62 -8.84
N LEU A 30 7.29 -13.28 -8.87
CA LEU A 30 7.01 -12.46 -7.70
C LEU A 30 5.57 -12.59 -7.23
N LEU A 31 4.60 -12.54 -8.14
CA LEU A 31 3.19 -12.68 -7.77
C LEU A 31 2.85 -14.07 -7.24
N PHE A 32 3.53 -15.10 -7.75
CA PHE A 32 3.36 -16.48 -7.29
C PHE A 32 3.99 -16.71 -5.91
N MET A 33 5.23 -16.27 -5.71
CA MET A 33 6.00 -16.51 -4.49
C MET A 33 5.64 -15.56 -3.34
N ARG A 34 5.16 -14.33 -3.65
CA ARG A 34 4.89 -13.27 -2.66
C ARG A 34 3.42 -12.85 -2.71
N LYS A 35 2.59 -13.56 -1.95
CA LYS A 35 1.14 -13.34 -1.87
C LYS A 35 0.76 -11.91 -1.46
N GLU A 36 1.62 -11.23 -0.69
CA GLU A 36 1.45 -9.84 -0.29
C GLU A 36 1.61 -8.85 -1.46
N LEU A 37 2.50 -9.12 -2.42
CA LEU A 37 2.66 -8.28 -3.61
C LEU A 37 1.45 -8.39 -4.53
N LYS A 38 0.81 -9.56 -4.57
CA LYS A 38 -0.45 -9.77 -5.27
C LYS A 38 -1.58 -8.95 -4.67
N GLU A 39 -1.68 -8.87 -3.34
CA GLU A 39 -2.68 -8.05 -2.67
C GLU A 39 -2.43 -6.54 -2.90
N LEU A 40 -1.17 -6.11 -2.89
CA LEU A 40 -0.79 -4.74 -3.25
C LEU A 40 -1.09 -4.42 -4.73
N LEU A 41 -0.89 -5.37 -5.64
CA LEU A 41 -1.29 -5.24 -7.03
C LEU A 41 -2.82 -5.06 -7.14
N TYR A 42 -3.60 -5.85 -6.39
CA TYR A 42 -5.05 -5.71 -6.38
C TYR A 42 -5.50 -4.33 -5.87
N PHE A 43 -4.84 -3.82 -4.83
CA PHE A 43 -5.05 -2.44 -4.37
C PHE A 43 -4.83 -1.43 -5.52
N ARG A 44 -3.72 -1.55 -6.25
CA ARG A 44 -3.39 -0.64 -7.36
C ARG A 44 -4.33 -0.77 -8.57
N LEU A 45 -4.85 -1.97 -8.84
CA LEU A 45 -5.84 -2.22 -9.89
C LEU A 45 -7.25 -1.77 -9.49
N GLY A 46 -7.51 -1.55 -8.20
CA GLY A 46 -8.83 -1.14 -7.72
C GLY A 46 -9.90 -2.19 -8.01
N TYR A 47 -11.08 -1.77 -8.46
CA TYR A 47 -12.22 -2.67 -8.71
C TYR A 47 -11.96 -3.72 -9.81
N ILE A 48 -11.02 -3.46 -10.71
CA ILE A 48 -10.62 -4.38 -11.79
C ILE A 48 -9.98 -5.66 -11.20
N SER A 49 -9.47 -5.60 -9.97
CA SER A 49 -8.89 -6.76 -9.27
C SER A 49 -9.90 -7.81 -8.81
N ALA A 50 -11.21 -7.50 -8.77
CA ALA A 50 -12.23 -8.40 -8.24
C ALA A 50 -12.23 -9.82 -8.85
N PRO A 51 -12.23 -10.01 -10.18
CA PRO A 51 -12.14 -11.35 -10.77
C PRO A 51 -10.81 -12.05 -10.44
N PHE A 52 -9.69 -11.32 -10.39
CA PHE A 52 -8.40 -11.90 -10.03
C PHE A 52 -8.37 -12.36 -8.57
N LYS A 53 -8.98 -11.61 -7.64
CA LYS A 53 -9.15 -12.03 -6.24
C LYS A 53 -9.94 -13.33 -6.12
N LEU A 54 -10.96 -13.52 -6.94
CA LEU A 54 -11.80 -14.72 -6.93
C LEU A 54 -11.03 -15.96 -7.41
N ILE A 55 -10.26 -15.83 -8.50
CA ILE A 55 -9.56 -16.96 -9.14
C ILE A 55 -8.23 -17.27 -8.46
N CYS A 56 -7.45 -16.24 -8.15
CA CYS A 56 -6.09 -16.39 -7.63
C CYS A 56 -6.01 -16.30 -6.10
N GLY A 57 -7.13 -16.04 -5.42
CA GLY A 57 -7.22 -15.88 -3.96
C GLY A 57 -6.63 -14.55 -3.45
N SER A 58 -6.85 -14.29 -2.16
CA SER A 58 -6.40 -13.09 -1.43
C SER A 58 -5.36 -13.41 -0.36
N TYR A 59 -4.74 -12.37 0.19
CA TYR A 59 -3.86 -12.45 1.37
C TYR A 59 -4.46 -11.58 2.50
N PRO A 60 -4.31 -11.93 3.79
CA PRO A 60 -4.86 -11.16 4.91
C PRO A 60 -4.09 -9.84 5.14
N LEU A 61 -4.20 -8.94 4.17
CA LEU A 61 -3.66 -7.59 4.15
C LEU A 61 -4.73 -6.70 3.52
N TYR A 62 -5.15 -5.67 4.25
CA TYR A 62 -6.30 -4.87 3.86
C TYR A 62 -5.89 -3.43 3.63
N PHE A 63 -6.20 -2.92 2.44
CA PHE A 63 -6.06 -1.52 2.08
C PHE A 63 -7.45 -0.93 1.82
N ASP A 64 -7.71 0.29 2.29
CA ASP A 64 -8.92 1.02 1.90
C ASP A 64 -8.76 1.63 0.49
N ASN A 65 -9.14 0.85 -0.52
CA ASN A 65 -9.02 1.23 -1.94
C ASN A 65 -9.84 2.47 -2.33
N LYS A 66 -10.83 2.91 -1.54
CA LYS A 66 -11.73 4.00 -1.98
C LYS A 66 -11.14 5.39 -1.78
N GLN A 67 -10.29 5.55 -0.78
CA GLN A 67 -9.85 6.89 -0.33
C GLN A 67 -8.36 6.97 -0.02
N CYS A 68 -7.66 5.84 0.13
CA CYS A 68 -6.24 5.83 0.47
C CYS A 68 -5.37 6.02 -0.78
N LYS A 69 -4.58 7.09 -0.83
CA LYS A 69 -3.55 7.30 -1.86
C LYS A 69 -2.20 6.80 -1.34
N ILE A 70 -1.62 5.78 -1.98
CA ILE A 70 -0.35 5.17 -1.55
C ILE A 70 0.70 5.32 -2.64
N GLY A 71 1.83 5.93 -2.28
CA GLY A 71 3.02 6.04 -3.12
C GLY A 71 3.65 4.70 -3.50
N GLY A 72 4.70 4.73 -4.31
CA GLY A 72 5.46 3.54 -4.71
C GLY A 72 6.58 3.19 -3.74
N GLY A 73 7.17 2.01 -3.93
CA GLY A 73 8.28 1.52 -3.13
C GLY A 73 7.85 0.91 -1.79
N ILE A 74 6.60 0.45 -1.69
CA ILE A 74 6.10 -0.17 -0.47
C ILE A 74 6.82 -1.49 -0.21
N LYS A 75 7.42 -1.62 0.97
CA LYS A 75 8.10 -2.83 1.44
C LYS A 75 7.24 -3.53 2.48
N MET A 76 7.10 -4.83 2.31
CA MET A 76 6.24 -5.66 3.15
C MET A 76 7.04 -6.86 3.68
N GLU A 77 7.13 -6.95 4.99
CA GLU A 77 7.78 -8.05 5.71
C GLU A 77 6.73 -8.82 6.49
N HIS A 78 6.21 -9.88 5.86
CA HIS A 78 5.14 -10.73 6.40
C HIS A 78 3.92 -9.93 6.91
N PRO A 79 3.29 -9.05 6.12
CA PRO A 79 2.32 -8.06 6.61
C PRO A 79 0.92 -8.64 6.95
N HIS A 80 0.83 -9.92 7.31
CA HIS A 80 -0.42 -10.57 7.69
C HIS A 80 -1.11 -9.82 8.85
N GLY A 81 -2.45 -9.76 8.81
CA GLY A 81 -3.26 -9.08 9.82
C GLY A 81 -3.22 -7.55 9.75
N THR A 82 -2.60 -6.98 8.72
CA THR A 82 -2.43 -5.53 8.60
C THR A 82 -3.63 -4.84 7.96
N HIS A 83 -4.03 -3.70 8.52
CA HIS A 83 -5.13 -2.86 8.04
C HIS A 83 -4.64 -1.43 7.79
N ILE A 84 -4.85 -0.93 6.56
CA ILE A 84 -4.38 0.38 6.12
C ILE A 84 -5.56 1.22 5.62
N ASN A 85 -5.98 2.14 6.47
CA ASN A 85 -6.99 3.15 6.22
C ASN A 85 -6.40 4.53 6.55
N ALA A 86 -5.70 5.09 5.55
CA ALA A 86 -5.09 6.42 5.59
C ALA A 86 -5.71 7.32 4.52
N GLU A 87 -5.53 8.62 4.64
CA GLU A 87 -5.84 9.55 3.56
C GLU A 87 -4.74 9.52 2.50
N ARG A 88 -3.49 9.55 2.95
CA ARG A 88 -2.32 9.50 2.08
C ARG A 88 -1.14 8.81 2.76
N ILE A 89 -0.42 8.00 1.99
CA ILE A 89 0.86 7.39 2.34
C ILE A 89 1.87 7.79 1.27
N GLY A 90 3.00 8.33 1.70
CA GLY A 90 4.12 8.71 0.84
C GLY A 90 4.85 7.52 0.20
N ILE A 91 6.03 7.79 -0.34
CA ILE A 91 6.88 6.76 -0.96
C ILE A 91 7.73 6.01 0.08
N ASN A 92 8.11 4.77 -0.24
CA ASN A 92 9.04 3.94 0.52
C ASN A 92 8.61 3.61 1.96
N LEU A 93 7.31 3.37 2.19
CA LEU A 93 6.82 2.87 3.48
C LEU A 93 7.24 1.40 3.66
N SER A 94 7.67 1.03 4.87
CA SER A 94 7.93 -0.37 5.25
C SER A 94 6.94 -0.83 6.30
N ILE A 95 6.28 -1.97 6.06
CA ILE A 95 5.18 -2.52 6.86
C ILE A 95 5.53 -3.93 7.33
N LYS A 96 5.32 -4.19 8.63
CA LYS A 96 5.41 -5.53 9.25
C LYS A 96 4.03 -6.13 9.49
N HIS A 97 3.98 -7.30 10.14
CA HIS A 97 2.74 -7.97 10.55
C HIS A 97 1.92 -7.16 11.56
N ASN A 98 0.60 -7.41 11.60
CA ASN A 98 -0.35 -6.92 12.59
C ASN A 98 -0.35 -5.39 12.81
N VAL A 99 -0.08 -4.62 11.76
CA VAL A 99 -0.12 -3.16 11.82
C VAL A 99 -1.52 -2.64 11.53
N THR A 100 -1.98 -1.65 12.28
CA THR A 100 -3.21 -0.91 11.95
C THR A 100 -2.88 0.57 11.79
N ILE A 101 -3.01 1.07 10.56
CA ILE A 101 -3.04 2.49 10.25
C ILE A 101 -4.50 2.83 10.06
N GLY A 102 -5.12 3.48 11.04
CA GLY A 102 -6.56 3.69 11.07
C GLY A 102 -6.97 5.09 11.53
N VAL A 103 -8.27 5.33 11.51
CA VAL A 103 -8.88 6.60 11.89
C VAL A 103 -8.71 6.85 13.39
N ASN A 104 -8.25 8.04 13.76
CA ASN A 104 -8.25 8.51 15.14
C ASN A 104 -9.08 9.79 15.23
N LYS A 105 -10.06 9.84 16.15
CA LYS A 105 -10.97 10.99 16.34
C LYS A 105 -11.64 11.47 15.04
N GLY A 106 -12.09 10.52 14.21
CA GLY A 106 -12.72 10.82 12.92
C GLY A 106 -11.77 11.28 11.80
N LYS A 107 -10.46 11.39 12.06
CA LYS A 107 -9.46 11.82 11.09
C LYS A 107 -8.60 10.64 10.64
N ARG A 108 -8.43 10.52 9.33
CA ARG A 108 -7.52 9.56 8.71
C ARG A 108 -6.09 10.11 8.79
N PRO A 109 -5.08 9.27 9.06
CA PRO A 109 -3.70 9.72 9.10
C PRO A 109 -3.17 10.04 7.69
N THR A 110 -2.21 10.97 7.63
CA THR A 110 -1.35 11.19 6.47
C THR A 110 0.08 10.85 6.85
N ILE A 111 0.68 9.91 6.13
CA ILE A 111 2.02 9.39 6.35
C ILE A 111 2.95 9.98 5.28
N GLY A 112 4.03 10.63 5.72
CA GLY A 112 5.05 11.23 4.86
C GLY A 112 5.94 10.21 4.12
N ASN A 113 6.91 10.72 3.37
CA ASN A 113 7.86 9.91 2.61
C ASN A 113 8.94 9.30 3.53
N LYS A 114 9.50 8.15 3.15
CA LYS A 114 10.63 7.49 3.82
C LYS A 114 10.42 7.27 5.32
N ILE A 115 9.18 7.01 5.73
CA ILE A 115 8.91 6.59 7.10
C ILE A 115 9.43 5.16 7.26
N GLY A 116 10.39 4.98 8.17
CA GLY A 116 10.95 3.68 8.53
C GLY A 116 9.88 2.73 9.07
N PHE A 117 10.25 1.46 9.25
CA PHE A 117 9.38 0.33 9.61
C PHE A 117 8.23 0.64 10.57
N VAL A 118 6.99 0.50 10.10
CA VAL A 118 5.80 0.43 10.96
C VAL A 118 5.66 -1.00 11.48
N SER A 119 5.64 -1.16 12.80
CA SER A 119 5.63 -2.44 13.53
C SER A 119 4.70 -2.35 14.74
N PRO A 120 4.07 -3.44 15.20
CA PRO A 120 3.22 -3.42 16.40
C PRO A 120 3.97 -2.90 17.65
N GLU A 121 5.24 -3.27 17.80
CA GLU A 121 6.13 -2.79 18.89
C GLU A 121 6.39 -1.27 18.83
N ARG A 122 6.22 -0.65 17.66
CA ARG A 122 6.42 0.79 17.44
C ARG A 122 5.07 1.44 17.21
N ARG A 123 4.47 2.03 18.24
CA ARG A 123 3.37 2.98 18.04
C ARG A 123 3.89 4.15 17.23
N TYR A 124 3.56 4.17 15.94
CA TYR A 124 3.65 5.40 15.16
C TYR A 124 2.49 6.27 15.58
N GLU A 125 2.72 7.11 16.59
CA GLU A 125 2.02 8.38 16.63
C GLU A 125 2.39 9.08 15.33
N ALA A 126 1.43 9.20 14.42
CA ALA A 126 1.61 10.03 13.24
C ALA A 126 2.18 11.36 13.76
N PRO A 127 3.32 11.86 13.25
CA PRO A 127 3.75 13.20 13.61
C PRO A 127 2.55 14.08 13.29
N THR A 128 1.94 14.64 14.34
CA THR A 128 0.91 15.65 14.19
C THR A 128 1.55 16.66 13.25
N VAL A 129 0.96 16.80 12.07
CA VAL A 129 1.39 17.68 10.99
C VAL A 129 2.06 18.88 11.64
N ALA A 130 3.35 19.06 11.37
CA ALA A 130 4.06 20.28 11.75
C ALA A 130 3.11 21.43 11.41
N ARG A 131 2.63 22.14 12.43
CA ARG A 131 1.88 23.37 12.22
C ARG A 131 2.70 24.17 11.21
N PRO A 132 2.14 24.61 10.07
CA PRO A 132 2.85 25.57 9.25
C PRO A 132 3.23 26.73 10.18
N PRO A 133 4.45 27.28 10.07
CA PRO A 133 4.82 28.45 10.85
C PRO A 133 3.73 29.50 10.65
N GLN A 134 3.13 29.94 11.74
CA GLN A 134 2.26 31.11 11.70
C GLN A 134 3.16 32.27 11.30
N MET A 135 3.00 32.74 10.06
CA MET A 135 3.40 34.10 9.70
C MET A 135 2.43 35.07 10.35
#